data_AF-A0AAD1ZI29-F1
#
_entry.id   AF-A0AAD1ZI29-F1
#
_cell.length_a   1.000
_cell.length_b   1.000
_cell.length_c   1.000
_cell.angle_alpha   90.00
_cell.angle_beta   90.00
_cell.angle_gamma   90.00
#
_symmetry.space_group_name_H-M   'P 1'
#
loop_
_entity.id
_entity.type
_entity.pdbx_description
1 polymer ?
#
loop_
_entity_poly.entity_id
_entity_poly.type
_entity_poly.pdbx_seq_one_letter_code
_entity_poly.pdbx_strand_id
1 'polypeptide(L)'
;MGFQIALFFVLLLVFSTSILAQDLDDARLVIDANTTIAETDDNYICATIDWWPHDKCNYNQCPWKFSSVINLDLSHPFLANAIQAFKNLRLRLGGSLQDQVLYEVGNLKTPCKQFGKDKSGLFGFSMGCLHMKRWDELNNLFKMTGAVVTFGLNALRGRHHVRRGSWKGDWDSSNAHDFINYTISKGYRIDSWEFGNELSGKGIGASVGVEQYGKDLVHLNSIIDELYTNFQPKPALLAPGGFYDKSWFEQLLEVSGPRVVNALTHHIYNLGPGNDHNLINKILDPDHLNKISATFRNLSLSIQMNGPWASAWVGESGGAYNSGGPHVSDTFVDSFWYLDQLGMAAKYDTKVYCRQTLIGGNYGLLNASTFIPNPDYYSALLWHQLMGKGVLDVLSHGSPYLRTYAHCSKERAGVTLLLINLSNQTTFNVDVKCTSNTELHLKESIDTRKKSFTHSLKRSISWVGDKASEERFFREEYHLTPEAENLQSTTMLLNGQALQLTERGDVPSLSPVRRDINSPINIAPLSIKFIVFPNFNTPGCK
;
A
#
# COMPACT_ATOMS: atom_id res chain seq x y z
N MET A 1 -0.16 0.49 75.41
CA MET A 1 -1.10 0.75 74.29
C MET A 1 -0.68 2.03 73.60
N GLY A 2 -0.49 1.99 72.28
CA GLY A 2 -0.23 3.18 71.46
C GLY A 2 1.23 3.36 71.07
N PHE A 3 1.72 2.60 70.09
CA PHE A 3 2.79 3.01 69.16
C PHE A 3 2.94 2.04 67.97
N GLN A 4 1.86 1.36 67.55
CA GLN A 4 1.90 0.47 66.36
C GLN A 4 0.79 0.73 65.34
N ILE A 5 -0.09 1.71 65.56
CA ILE A 5 -1.22 1.98 64.64
C ILE A 5 -0.89 3.06 63.59
N ALA A 6 0.17 3.86 63.79
CA ALA A 6 0.50 4.96 62.89
C ALA A 6 1.27 4.55 61.62
N LEU A 7 1.90 3.36 61.58
CA LEU A 7 2.70 2.95 60.41
C LEU A 7 1.88 2.24 59.32
N PHE A 8 0.68 1.76 59.64
CA PHE A 8 -0.17 1.05 58.68
C PHE A 8 -1.03 1.99 57.83
N PHE A 9 -1.27 3.23 58.29
CA PHE A 9 -2.03 4.23 57.52
C PHE A 9 -1.17 5.04 56.54
N VAL A 10 0.16 5.01 56.65
CA VAL A 10 1.06 5.73 55.71
C VAL A 10 1.49 4.83 54.54
N LEU A 11 1.48 3.50 54.71
CA LEU A 11 1.79 2.55 53.63
C LEU A 11 0.61 2.26 52.68
N LEU A 12 -0.60 2.69 53.02
CA LEU A 12 -1.80 2.59 52.16
C LEU A 12 -1.98 3.79 51.21
N LEU A 13 -1.12 4.81 51.28
CA LEU A 13 -1.17 6.00 50.41
C LEU A 13 -0.11 6.02 49.29
N VAL A 14 0.68 4.95 49.14
CA VAL A 14 1.74 4.86 48.09
C VAL A 14 1.46 3.76 47.06
N PHE A 15 0.30 3.10 47.13
CA PHE A 15 -0.26 2.40 45.97
C PHE A 15 -1.31 3.29 45.32
N SER A 16 -0.88 4.47 44.85
CA SER A 16 -1.54 5.09 43.72
C SER A 16 -1.42 4.10 42.56
N THR A 17 -2.44 3.27 42.37
CA THR A 17 -2.71 2.71 41.06
C THR A 17 -2.71 3.89 40.12
N SER A 18 -1.68 4.01 39.29
CA SER A 18 -1.69 4.88 38.13
C SER A 18 -2.80 4.36 37.23
N ILE A 19 -4.04 4.72 37.54
CA ILE A 19 -5.11 4.71 36.56
C ILE A 19 -4.63 5.75 35.56
N LEU A 20 -3.97 5.31 34.49
CA LEU A 20 -3.69 6.15 33.34
C LEU A 20 -5.08 6.66 32.92
N ALA A 21 -5.39 7.92 33.24
CA ALA A 21 -6.65 8.50 32.82
C ALA A 21 -6.65 8.45 31.30
N GLN A 22 -7.61 7.73 30.70
CA GLN A 22 -7.83 7.83 29.27
C GLN A 22 -8.37 9.23 29.00
N ASP A 23 -7.62 10.01 28.22
CA ASP A 23 -8.05 11.33 27.82
C ASP A 23 -9.17 11.21 26.79
N LEU A 24 -10.15 12.11 26.90
CA LEU A 24 -11.22 12.26 25.90
C LEU A 24 -10.97 13.57 25.18
N ASP A 25 -10.82 13.49 23.85
CA ASP A 25 -10.66 14.66 22.99
C ASP A 25 -11.70 14.62 21.86
N ASP A 26 -12.21 15.79 21.49
CA ASP A 26 -13.22 15.93 20.43
C ASP A 26 -12.53 16.32 19.12
N ALA A 27 -12.77 15.55 18.06
CA ALA A 27 -12.28 15.86 16.72
C ALA A 27 -13.44 16.14 15.77
N ARG A 28 -13.40 17.28 15.09
CA ARG A 28 -14.39 17.61 14.05
C ARG A 28 -13.79 17.42 12.67
N LEU A 29 -14.42 16.58 11.85
CA LEU A 29 -14.04 16.28 10.48
C LEU A 29 -15.07 16.86 9.52
N VAL A 30 -14.61 17.53 8.47
CA VAL A 30 -15.45 18.01 7.37
C VAL A 30 -14.96 17.35 6.09
N ILE A 31 -15.78 16.47 5.52
CA ILE A 31 -15.52 15.80 4.25
C ILE A 31 -16.12 16.66 3.13
N ASP A 32 -15.28 17.08 2.19
CA ASP A 32 -15.76 17.70 0.95
C ASP A 32 -16.13 16.59 -0.04
N ALA A 33 -17.43 16.40 -0.25
CA ALA A 33 -17.95 15.39 -1.17
C ALA A 33 -18.51 16.00 -2.47
N ASN A 34 -18.23 17.28 -2.76
CA ASN A 34 -18.63 17.89 -4.03
C ASN A 34 -17.76 17.42 -5.20
N THR A 35 -16.47 17.19 -4.97
CA THR A 35 -15.50 16.80 -6.00
C THR A 35 -14.43 15.86 -5.42
N THR A 36 -13.87 15.00 -6.27
CA THR A 36 -12.67 14.24 -5.92
C THR A 36 -11.42 15.09 -6.08
N ILE A 37 -10.47 14.98 -5.15
CA ILE A 37 -9.16 15.67 -5.25
C ILE A 37 -8.10 14.84 -6.00
N ALA A 38 -8.34 13.54 -6.12
CA ALA A 38 -7.49 12.58 -6.80
C ALA A 38 -8.32 11.33 -7.16
N GLU A 39 -7.77 10.47 -8.01
CA GLU A 39 -8.38 9.18 -8.36
C GLU A 39 -7.34 8.08 -8.30
N THR A 40 -7.62 6.96 -7.62
CA THR A 40 -6.75 5.77 -7.62
C THR A 40 -7.16 4.75 -8.69
N ASP A 41 -6.29 3.79 -9.02
CA ASP A 41 -6.65 2.64 -9.88
C ASP A 41 -7.71 1.75 -9.21
N ASP A 42 -8.50 1.02 -10.01
CA ASP A 42 -9.46 0.03 -9.51
C ASP A 42 -8.75 -1.09 -8.70
N ASN A 43 -7.49 -1.38 -9.06
CA ASN A 43 -6.57 -2.29 -8.37
C ASN A 43 -5.46 -1.50 -7.65
N TYR A 44 -5.83 -0.45 -6.92
CA TYR A 44 -4.92 0.39 -6.14
C TYR A 44 -3.98 -0.41 -5.23
N ILE A 45 -4.52 -1.43 -4.56
CA ILE A 45 -3.75 -2.34 -3.71
C ILE A 45 -2.96 -3.30 -4.59
N CYS A 46 -1.65 -3.28 -4.41
CA CYS A 46 -0.69 -4.16 -5.05
C CYS A 46 0.21 -4.82 -4.01
N ALA A 47 0.76 -5.98 -4.34
CA ALA A 47 1.81 -6.64 -3.58
C ALA A 47 2.94 -7.09 -4.51
N THR A 48 4.16 -7.21 -3.99
CA THR A 48 5.30 -7.68 -4.78
C THR A 48 5.60 -9.16 -4.51
N ILE A 49 6.26 -9.81 -5.47
CA ILE A 49 6.94 -11.10 -5.26
C ILE A 49 8.40 -10.90 -5.65
N ASP A 50 9.31 -11.15 -4.71
CA ASP A 50 10.74 -10.84 -4.86
C ASP A 50 11.54 -12.02 -5.45
N TRP A 51 12.76 -11.74 -5.90
CA TRP A 51 13.74 -12.71 -6.36
C TRP A 51 14.64 -13.28 -5.26
N TRP A 52 14.66 -12.69 -4.05
CA TRP A 52 15.56 -13.10 -2.97
C TRP A 52 15.51 -14.60 -2.65
N PRO A 53 16.64 -15.33 -2.72
CA PRO A 53 16.69 -16.74 -2.34
C PRO A 53 16.62 -16.93 -0.82
N HIS A 54 16.37 -18.16 -0.39
CA HIS A 54 16.19 -18.55 1.01
C HIS A 54 17.40 -18.24 1.92
N ASP A 55 18.59 -18.11 1.34
CA ASP A 55 19.85 -17.84 2.02
C ASP A 55 20.23 -16.34 2.03
N LYS A 56 19.31 -15.46 1.56
CA LYS A 56 19.35 -14.02 1.79
C LYS A 56 19.09 -13.72 3.26
N CYS A 57 20.10 -13.16 3.91
CA CYS A 57 20.03 -12.83 5.33
C CYS A 57 20.42 -11.36 5.58
N ASN A 58 19.75 -10.72 6.53
CA ASN A 58 20.12 -9.45 7.11
C ASN A 58 20.12 -9.61 8.63
N TYR A 59 21.07 -8.97 9.32
CA TYR A 59 21.07 -8.91 10.79
C TYR A 59 20.95 -10.29 11.48
N ASN A 60 21.64 -11.30 10.93
CA ASN A 60 21.60 -12.70 11.39
C ASN A 60 20.22 -13.40 11.28
N GLN A 61 19.34 -12.87 10.43
CA GLN A 61 18.03 -13.45 10.13
C GLN A 61 17.87 -13.67 8.62
N CYS A 62 17.20 -14.76 8.24
CA CYS A 62 16.93 -15.09 6.84
C CYS A 62 15.41 -15.26 6.64
N PRO A 63 14.64 -14.15 6.65
CA PRO A 63 13.18 -14.18 6.68
C PRO A 63 12.54 -14.53 5.33
N TRP A 64 13.35 -14.73 4.28
CA TRP A 64 12.87 -14.98 2.93
C TRP A 64 12.39 -16.43 2.71
N LYS A 65 13.01 -17.44 3.32
CA LYS A 65 12.60 -18.85 3.13
C LYS A 65 12.41 -19.19 1.63
N PHE A 66 11.42 -20.00 1.28
CA PHE A 66 11.06 -20.31 -0.11
C PHE A 66 9.91 -19.43 -0.58
N SER A 67 10.14 -18.11 -0.68
CA SER A 67 9.12 -17.12 -1.06
C SER A 67 9.38 -16.43 -2.40
N SER A 68 10.44 -16.81 -3.12
CA SER A 68 10.87 -16.07 -4.29
C SER A 68 10.08 -16.45 -5.54
N VAL A 69 10.14 -15.62 -6.58
CA VAL A 69 9.60 -15.91 -7.92
C VAL A 69 10.01 -17.31 -8.39
N ILE A 70 11.21 -17.77 -8.03
CA ILE A 70 11.77 -19.06 -8.46
C ILE A 70 11.27 -20.24 -7.64
N ASN A 71 11.11 -20.08 -6.32
CA ASN A 71 10.98 -21.23 -5.40
C ASN A 71 9.74 -21.21 -4.50
N LEU A 72 8.90 -20.18 -4.59
CA LEU A 72 7.61 -20.12 -3.91
C LEU A 72 6.75 -21.35 -4.25
N ASP A 73 6.15 -21.98 -3.24
CA ASP A 73 5.19 -23.05 -3.45
C ASP A 73 3.87 -22.48 -3.98
N LEU A 74 3.69 -22.58 -5.30
CA LEU A 74 2.50 -22.08 -6.00
C LEU A 74 1.29 -23.01 -5.85
N SER A 75 1.49 -24.22 -5.32
CA SER A 75 0.42 -25.20 -5.09
C SER A 75 -0.23 -25.07 -3.72
N HIS A 76 0.35 -24.25 -2.83
CA HIS A 76 -0.18 -24.06 -1.49
C HIS A 76 -1.57 -23.38 -1.56
N PRO A 77 -2.65 -23.99 -1.01
CA PRO A 77 -4.01 -23.48 -1.19
C PRO A 77 -4.19 -22.08 -0.59
N PHE A 78 -3.51 -21.78 0.52
CA PHE A 78 -3.65 -20.47 1.17
C PHE A 78 -3.10 -19.34 0.31
N LEU A 79 -2.10 -19.59 -0.55
CA LEU A 79 -1.59 -18.57 -1.46
C LEU A 79 -2.65 -18.16 -2.48
N ALA A 80 -3.29 -19.15 -3.12
CA ALA A 80 -4.34 -18.90 -4.11
C ALA A 80 -5.55 -18.20 -3.48
N ASN A 81 -6.01 -18.68 -2.32
CA ASN A 81 -7.10 -18.07 -1.56
C ASN A 81 -6.78 -16.62 -1.17
N ALA A 82 -5.55 -16.36 -0.72
CA ALA A 82 -5.12 -15.03 -0.32
C ALA A 82 -5.14 -14.03 -1.50
N ILE A 83 -4.74 -14.45 -2.70
CA ILE A 83 -4.79 -13.62 -3.90
C ILE A 83 -6.25 -13.40 -4.36
N GLN A 84 -7.05 -14.47 -4.39
CA GLN A 84 -8.45 -14.44 -4.85
C GLN A 84 -9.36 -13.58 -3.97
N ALA A 85 -9.05 -13.40 -2.67
CA ALA A 85 -9.85 -12.56 -1.78
C ALA A 85 -9.94 -11.10 -2.25
N PHE A 86 -8.96 -10.62 -3.03
CA PHE A 86 -8.95 -9.29 -3.65
C PHE A 86 -9.65 -9.28 -5.02
N LYS A 87 -10.16 -10.41 -5.50
CA LYS A 87 -10.67 -10.64 -6.88
C LYS A 87 -9.58 -10.47 -7.95
N ASN A 88 -8.95 -9.30 -8.04
CA ASN A 88 -7.95 -8.90 -9.03
C ASN A 88 -6.72 -8.26 -8.36
N LEU A 89 -6.05 -8.95 -7.43
CA LEU A 89 -4.85 -8.41 -6.78
C LEU A 89 -3.77 -8.11 -7.83
N ARG A 90 -3.20 -6.90 -7.80
CA ARG A 90 -2.04 -6.57 -8.61
C ARG A 90 -0.77 -7.15 -7.99
N LEU A 91 0.01 -7.88 -8.78
CA LEU A 91 1.25 -8.52 -8.38
C LEU A 91 2.42 -7.97 -9.21
N ARG A 92 3.39 -7.35 -8.53
CA ARG A 92 4.64 -6.87 -9.15
C ARG A 92 5.78 -7.85 -8.88
N LEU A 93 6.25 -8.54 -9.92
CA LEU A 93 7.38 -9.46 -9.84
C LEU A 93 8.66 -8.68 -10.12
N GLY A 94 9.51 -8.51 -9.11
CA GLY A 94 10.68 -7.63 -9.20
C GLY A 94 11.57 -7.69 -7.96
N GLY A 95 12.22 -6.58 -7.63
CA GLY A 95 13.15 -6.48 -6.50
C GLY A 95 14.62 -6.54 -6.94
N SER A 96 15.54 -6.43 -5.99
CA SER A 96 16.94 -6.10 -6.28
C SER A 96 17.67 -7.07 -7.22
N LEU A 97 17.34 -8.37 -7.20
CA LEU A 97 18.00 -9.34 -8.07
C LEU A 97 17.45 -9.38 -9.51
N GLN A 98 16.38 -8.63 -9.82
CA GLN A 98 15.77 -8.56 -11.15
C GLN A 98 16.80 -8.24 -12.26
N ASP A 99 17.70 -7.31 -11.99
CA ASP A 99 18.75 -6.88 -12.93
C ASP A 99 19.91 -7.88 -13.09
N GLN A 100 19.79 -9.06 -12.48
CA GLN A 100 20.71 -10.18 -12.63
C GLN A 100 20.01 -11.45 -13.12
N VAL A 101 18.74 -11.35 -13.52
CA VAL A 101 17.96 -12.48 -14.05
C VAL A 101 18.24 -12.69 -15.53
N LEU A 102 18.49 -13.93 -15.91
CA LEU A 102 18.50 -14.44 -17.27
C LEU A 102 17.20 -15.22 -17.54
N TYR A 103 16.54 -15.00 -18.67
CA TYR A 103 15.35 -15.77 -19.05
C TYR A 103 15.76 -16.97 -19.91
N GLU A 104 15.33 -18.18 -19.55
CA GLU A 104 15.63 -19.43 -20.28
C GLU A 104 14.77 -19.58 -21.56
N VAL A 105 14.92 -18.62 -22.48
CA VAL A 105 14.18 -18.54 -23.73
C VAL A 105 15.12 -18.54 -24.92
N GLY A 106 14.59 -18.97 -26.08
CA GLY A 106 15.35 -19.02 -27.32
C GLY A 106 16.54 -19.98 -27.25
N ASN A 107 17.62 -19.63 -27.95
CA ASN A 107 18.86 -20.40 -27.99
C ASN A 107 19.86 -19.88 -26.94
N LEU A 108 19.55 -20.12 -25.67
CA LEU A 108 20.39 -19.70 -24.56
C LEU A 108 21.78 -20.36 -24.66
N LYS A 109 22.83 -19.55 -24.84
CA LYS A 109 24.21 -20.04 -24.98
C LYS A 109 24.87 -20.40 -23.65
N THR A 110 24.33 -19.90 -22.54
CA THR A 110 24.85 -20.08 -21.18
C THR A 110 23.96 -21.01 -20.37
N PRO A 111 24.53 -21.88 -19.50
CA PRO A 111 23.72 -22.72 -18.62
C PRO A 111 22.82 -21.89 -17.71
N CYS A 112 21.53 -22.22 -17.68
CA CYS A 112 20.55 -21.60 -16.79
C CYS A 112 20.79 -22.08 -15.34
N LYS A 113 21.37 -21.22 -14.52
CA LYS A 113 21.69 -21.49 -13.10
C LYS A 113 20.84 -20.61 -12.19
N GLN A 114 20.44 -21.17 -11.06
CA GLN A 114 19.74 -20.43 -10.02
C GLN A 114 20.69 -19.48 -9.26
N PHE A 115 20.12 -18.46 -8.63
CA PHE A 115 20.86 -17.55 -7.76
C PHE A 115 21.63 -18.34 -6.69
N GLY A 116 22.88 -17.98 -6.47
CA GLY A 116 23.70 -18.45 -5.37
C GLY A 116 24.54 -17.33 -4.78
N LYS A 117 25.05 -17.53 -3.57
CA LYS A 117 25.97 -16.56 -2.94
C LYS A 117 27.23 -16.39 -3.77
N ASP A 118 27.52 -15.14 -4.10
CA ASP A 118 28.74 -14.75 -4.78
C ASP A 118 29.10 -13.33 -4.34
N LYS A 119 30.19 -13.21 -3.56
CA LYS A 119 30.65 -11.92 -3.02
C LYS A 119 31.04 -10.91 -4.11
N SER A 120 31.31 -11.38 -5.33
CA SER A 120 31.66 -10.52 -6.46
C SER A 120 30.44 -10.04 -7.24
N GLY A 121 29.29 -10.70 -7.08
CA GLY A 121 28.04 -10.35 -7.75
C GLY A 121 27.26 -9.24 -7.04
N LEU A 122 26.28 -8.66 -7.74
CA LEU A 122 25.50 -7.55 -7.20
C LEU A 122 24.69 -8.05 -6.00
N PHE A 123 24.73 -7.29 -4.91
CA PHE A 123 24.14 -7.66 -3.61
C PHE A 123 24.67 -8.95 -2.98
N GLY A 124 25.82 -9.46 -3.44
CA GLY A 124 26.41 -10.69 -2.92
C GLY A 124 25.82 -11.97 -3.53
N PHE A 125 25.18 -11.88 -4.69
CA PHE A 125 24.60 -13.01 -5.42
C PHE A 125 25.05 -13.07 -6.86
N SER A 126 25.16 -14.28 -7.40
CA SER A 126 25.43 -14.53 -8.81
C SER A 126 24.28 -14.06 -9.69
N MET A 127 24.48 -14.10 -11.01
CA MET A 127 23.32 -14.12 -11.92
C MET A 127 22.43 -15.33 -11.61
N GLY A 128 21.12 -15.14 -11.76
CA GLY A 128 20.10 -16.17 -11.62
C GLY A 128 19.35 -16.36 -12.93
N CYS A 129 18.53 -17.40 -13.00
CA CYS A 129 17.85 -17.74 -14.23
C CYS A 129 16.40 -18.17 -13.98
N LEU A 130 15.47 -17.56 -14.72
CA LEU A 130 14.07 -17.96 -14.73
C LEU A 130 13.85 -19.01 -15.82
N HIS A 131 13.62 -20.25 -15.39
CA HIS A 131 13.19 -21.33 -16.28
C HIS A 131 11.79 -21.04 -16.82
N MET A 132 11.55 -21.29 -18.10
CA MET A 132 10.22 -21.04 -18.69
C MET A 132 9.13 -21.96 -18.14
N LYS A 133 9.48 -23.17 -17.70
CA LYS A 133 8.54 -24.01 -16.95
C LYS A 133 8.03 -23.30 -15.68
N ARG A 134 8.92 -22.62 -14.95
CA ARG A 134 8.53 -21.87 -13.75
C ARG A 134 7.68 -20.65 -14.12
N TRP A 135 7.99 -19.99 -15.22
CA TRP A 135 7.16 -18.91 -15.75
C TRP A 135 5.75 -19.38 -16.13
N ASP A 136 5.62 -20.56 -16.74
CA ASP A 136 4.33 -21.18 -17.04
C ASP A 136 3.53 -21.48 -15.77
N GLU A 137 4.18 -22.01 -14.73
CA GLU A 137 3.56 -22.29 -13.42
C GLU A 137 3.03 -21.01 -12.75
N LEU A 138 3.82 -19.93 -12.76
CA LEU A 138 3.39 -18.62 -12.25
C LEU A 138 2.17 -18.09 -13.00
N ASN A 139 2.17 -18.16 -14.33
CA ASN A 139 1.04 -17.69 -15.13
C ASN A 139 -0.23 -18.54 -14.95
N ASN A 140 -0.08 -19.83 -14.65
CA ASN A 140 -1.22 -20.67 -14.27
C ASN A 140 -1.83 -20.19 -12.95
N LEU A 141 -1.01 -19.85 -11.95
CA LEU A 141 -1.50 -19.25 -10.70
C LEU A 141 -2.20 -17.91 -10.97
N PHE A 142 -1.60 -17.02 -11.75
CA PHE A 142 -2.19 -15.69 -12.05
C PHE A 142 -3.54 -15.81 -12.75
N LYS A 143 -3.62 -16.67 -13.76
CA LYS A 143 -4.88 -16.95 -14.47
C LYS A 143 -5.94 -17.55 -13.55
N MET A 144 -5.56 -18.50 -12.69
CA MET A 144 -6.49 -19.15 -11.75
C MET A 144 -7.01 -18.18 -10.69
N THR A 145 -6.19 -17.21 -10.29
CA THR A 145 -6.52 -16.28 -9.20
C THR A 145 -7.11 -14.95 -9.67
N GLY A 146 -7.04 -14.65 -10.97
CA GLY A 146 -7.44 -13.34 -11.51
C GLY A 146 -6.41 -12.24 -11.29
N ALA A 147 -5.18 -12.58 -10.88
CA ALA A 147 -4.15 -11.60 -10.57
C ALA A 147 -3.78 -10.73 -11.79
N VAL A 148 -3.56 -9.43 -11.53
CA VAL A 148 -3.11 -8.46 -12.52
C VAL A 148 -1.59 -8.33 -12.42
N VAL A 149 -0.86 -8.65 -13.49
CA VAL A 149 0.58 -8.89 -13.40
C VAL A 149 1.39 -7.72 -13.95
N THR A 150 2.29 -7.21 -13.11
CA THR A 150 3.41 -6.34 -13.49
C THR A 150 4.70 -7.17 -13.42
N PHE A 151 5.49 -7.22 -14.48
CA PHE A 151 6.77 -7.95 -14.47
C PHE A 151 7.94 -7.03 -14.76
N GLY A 152 8.94 -7.07 -13.88
CA GLY A 152 10.17 -6.29 -14.02
C GLY A 152 11.23 -6.99 -14.86
N LEU A 153 11.72 -6.27 -15.89
CA LEU A 153 12.74 -6.71 -16.83
C LEU A 153 14.15 -6.37 -16.34
N ASN A 154 15.12 -7.21 -16.70
CA ASN A 154 16.54 -6.96 -16.42
C ASN A 154 17.08 -5.83 -17.32
N ALA A 155 17.40 -4.68 -16.71
CA ALA A 155 17.90 -3.50 -17.40
C ALA A 155 19.43 -3.38 -17.42
N LEU A 156 20.18 -4.30 -16.78
CA LEU A 156 21.65 -4.30 -16.76
C LEU A 156 22.28 -5.26 -17.77
N ARG A 157 21.50 -6.12 -18.41
CA ARG A 157 22.02 -7.04 -19.43
C ARG A 157 22.75 -6.29 -20.56
N GLY A 158 23.95 -6.75 -20.91
CA GLY A 158 24.81 -6.17 -21.96
C GLY A 158 25.68 -5.00 -21.48
N ARG A 159 25.37 -4.43 -20.31
CA ARG A 159 26.15 -3.34 -19.73
C ARG A 159 27.38 -3.86 -18.99
N HIS A 160 28.33 -2.96 -18.77
CA HIS A 160 29.51 -3.24 -17.97
C HIS A 160 29.60 -2.28 -16.78
N HIS A 161 30.03 -2.83 -15.64
CA HIS A 161 30.34 -2.06 -14.45
C HIS A 161 31.57 -1.19 -14.69
N VAL A 162 31.52 0.06 -14.22
CA VAL A 162 32.63 1.00 -14.37
C VAL A 162 33.25 1.33 -13.02
N ARG A 163 32.58 2.15 -12.21
CA ARG A 163 33.08 2.55 -10.88
C ARG A 163 31.91 3.02 -10.01
N ARG A 164 32.01 2.80 -8.69
CA ARG A 164 31.03 3.25 -7.68
C ARG A 164 29.59 2.82 -7.99
N GLY A 165 29.41 1.62 -8.53
CA GLY A 165 28.10 1.07 -8.88
C GLY A 165 27.50 1.60 -10.19
N SER A 166 28.19 2.50 -10.92
CA SER A 166 27.70 2.97 -12.22
C SER A 166 27.93 1.91 -13.31
N TRP A 167 26.89 1.67 -14.11
CA TRP A 167 26.89 0.79 -15.27
C TRP A 167 26.72 1.61 -16.55
N LYS A 168 27.47 1.22 -17.60
CA LYS A 168 27.46 1.89 -18.91
C LYS A 168 27.38 0.87 -20.06
N GLY A 169 27.11 1.40 -21.24
CA GLY A 169 26.88 0.62 -22.46
C GLY A 169 25.40 0.46 -22.75
N ASP A 170 25.13 0.06 -23.99
CA ASP A 170 23.78 -0.17 -24.49
C ASP A 170 23.16 -1.40 -23.81
N TRP A 171 21.85 -1.35 -23.64
CA TRP A 171 21.10 -2.48 -23.14
C TRP A 171 20.95 -3.57 -24.22
N ASP A 172 21.39 -4.79 -23.91
CA ASP A 172 21.13 -5.96 -24.77
C ASP A 172 19.69 -6.44 -24.55
N SER A 173 18.80 -5.96 -25.41
CA SER A 173 17.37 -6.27 -25.38
C SER A 173 16.99 -7.67 -25.84
N SER A 174 17.90 -8.45 -26.44
CA SER A 174 17.58 -9.72 -27.11
C SER A 174 16.84 -10.72 -26.22
N ASN A 175 17.27 -10.88 -24.97
CA ASN A 175 16.65 -11.84 -24.05
C ASN A 175 15.31 -11.35 -23.50
N ALA A 176 15.15 -10.05 -23.29
CA ALA A 176 13.85 -9.48 -22.89
C ALA A 176 12.86 -9.59 -24.05
N HIS A 177 13.29 -9.31 -25.29
CA HIS A 177 12.50 -9.51 -26.49
C HIS A 177 12.01 -10.96 -26.61
N ASP A 178 12.91 -11.95 -26.52
CA ASP A 178 12.55 -13.37 -26.61
C ASP A 178 11.63 -13.80 -25.46
N PHE A 179 11.79 -13.21 -24.27
CA PHE A 179 10.94 -13.51 -23.11
C PHE A 179 9.52 -12.95 -23.27
N ILE A 180 9.40 -11.70 -23.74
CA ILE A 180 8.10 -11.09 -24.06
C ILE A 180 7.42 -11.90 -25.17
N ASN A 181 8.15 -12.26 -26.23
CA ASN A 181 7.63 -13.06 -27.32
C ASN A 181 7.17 -14.45 -26.87
N TYR A 182 7.95 -15.14 -26.01
CA TYR A 182 7.52 -16.40 -25.39
C TYR A 182 6.22 -16.21 -24.61
N THR A 183 6.14 -15.17 -23.77
CA THR A 183 4.95 -14.85 -22.97
C THR A 183 3.70 -14.66 -23.83
N ILE A 184 3.82 -13.90 -24.92
CA ILE A 184 2.74 -13.71 -25.91
C ILE A 184 2.36 -15.02 -26.58
N SER A 185 3.35 -15.82 -27.02
CA SER A 185 3.11 -17.09 -27.72
C SER A 185 2.32 -18.11 -26.89
N LYS A 186 2.42 -18.01 -25.56
CA LYS A 186 1.69 -18.85 -24.60
C LYS A 186 0.30 -18.33 -24.27
N GLY A 187 -0.05 -17.14 -24.77
CA GLY A 187 -1.31 -16.45 -24.45
C GLY A 187 -1.36 -15.90 -23.02
N TYR A 188 -0.20 -15.69 -22.39
CA TYR A 188 -0.13 -15.13 -21.05
C TYR A 188 -0.38 -13.62 -21.08
N ARG A 189 -1.16 -13.13 -20.12
CA ARG A 189 -1.55 -11.72 -20.04
C ARG A 189 -0.69 -11.01 -19.01
N ILE A 190 0.01 -9.97 -19.46
CA ILE A 190 0.78 -9.07 -18.62
C ILE A 190 0.14 -7.69 -18.75
N ASP A 191 -0.17 -7.08 -17.61
CA ASP A 191 -0.78 -5.74 -17.57
C ASP A 191 0.27 -4.66 -17.81
N SER A 192 1.47 -4.86 -17.29
CA SER A 192 2.56 -3.90 -17.46
C SER A 192 3.95 -4.53 -17.36
N TRP A 193 4.89 -3.99 -18.11
CA TRP A 193 6.33 -4.29 -18.00
C TRP A 193 7.02 -3.15 -17.24
N GLU A 194 7.87 -3.46 -16.27
CA GLU A 194 8.71 -2.48 -15.57
C GLU A 194 10.18 -2.64 -16.01
N PHE A 195 10.92 -1.55 -16.16
CA PHE A 195 12.30 -1.62 -16.64
C PHE A 195 13.33 -1.45 -15.51
N GLY A 196 13.98 -2.54 -15.09
CA GLY A 196 15.00 -2.51 -14.04
C GLY A 196 14.47 -2.22 -12.63
N ASN A 197 15.38 -2.24 -11.65
CA ASN A 197 15.07 -2.02 -10.24
C ASN A 197 16.16 -1.17 -9.56
N GLU A 198 15.77 -0.01 -9.04
CA GLU A 198 16.59 0.92 -8.24
C GLU A 198 17.87 1.40 -8.94
N LEU A 199 17.80 1.59 -10.26
CA LEU A 199 18.90 2.06 -11.09
C LEU A 199 18.94 3.59 -11.25
N SER A 200 17.90 4.30 -10.80
CA SER A 200 17.75 5.75 -10.91
C SER A 200 18.64 6.54 -9.94
N GLY A 201 19.02 7.75 -10.32
CA GLY A 201 19.81 8.66 -9.48
C GLY A 201 21.14 8.04 -9.07
N LYS A 202 21.36 7.91 -7.75
CA LYS A 202 22.56 7.24 -7.19
C LYS A 202 22.47 5.71 -7.25
N GLY A 203 21.26 5.19 -7.39
CA GLY A 203 20.93 3.77 -7.38
C GLY A 203 21.23 3.05 -6.07
N ILE A 204 20.76 1.81 -5.96
CA ILE A 204 21.07 0.90 -4.85
C ILE A 204 21.89 -0.25 -5.42
N GLY A 205 23.19 -0.28 -5.10
CA GLY A 205 24.14 -1.25 -5.65
C GLY A 205 24.54 -0.99 -7.11
N ALA A 206 23.60 -0.63 -7.98
CA ALA A 206 23.81 -0.29 -9.39
C ALA A 206 23.09 1.01 -9.79
N SER A 207 23.64 1.74 -10.76
CA SER A 207 22.98 2.91 -11.37
C SER A 207 23.26 3.03 -12.86
N VAL A 208 22.29 3.58 -13.60
CA VAL A 208 22.39 3.89 -15.03
C VAL A 208 22.08 5.37 -15.24
N GLY A 209 22.88 6.03 -16.08
CA GLY A 209 22.65 7.45 -16.41
C GLY A 209 21.31 7.64 -17.14
N VAL A 210 20.57 8.68 -16.77
CA VAL A 210 19.20 8.92 -17.26
C VAL A 210 19.11 9.05 -18.78
N GLU A 211 20.10 9.63 -19.45
CA GLU A 211 20.10 9.74 -20.92
C GLU A 211 20.11 8.37 -21.60
N GLN A 212 20.95 7.45 -21.12
CA GLN A 212 21.00 6.10 -21.67
C GLN A 212 19.74 5.33 -21.27
N TYR A 213 19.35 5.40 -20.00
CA TYR A 213 18.17 4.71 -19.49
C TYR A 213 16.89 5.12 -20.24
N GLY A 214 16.72 6.42 -20.54
CA GLY A 214 15.61 6.94 -21.34
C GLY A 214 15.62 6.43 -22.78
N LYS A 215 16.79 6.37 -23.44
CA LYS A 215 16.93 5.77 -24.79
C LYS A 215 16.55 4.29 -24.79
N ASP A 216 16.97 3.56 -23.76
CA ASP A 216 16.67 2.14 -23.64
C ASP A 216 15.16 1.89 -23.42
N LEU A 217 14.47 2.80 -22.72
CA LEU A 217 13.00 2.77 -22.59
C LEU A 217 12.27 3.05 -23.90
N VAL A 218 12.75 4.00 -24.72
CA VAL A 218 12.20 4.24 -26.07
C VAL A 218 12.34 2.98 -26.93
N HIS A 219 13.49 2.31 -26.83
CA HIS A 219 13.73 1.04 -27.53
C HIS A 219 12.81 -0.08 -27.01
N LEU A 220 12.67 -0.24 -25.69
CA LEU A 220 11.74 -1.21 -25.10
C LEU A 220 10.29 -0.93 -25.48
N ASN A 221 9.84 0.33 -25.48
CA ASN A 221 8.50 0.69 -25.94
C ASN A 221 8.28 0.28 -27.40
N SER A 222 9.30 0.45 -28.26
CA SER A 222 9.23 0.03 -29.66
C SER A 222 9.07 -1.49 -29.79
N ILE A 223 9.80 -2.27 -28.97
CA ILE A 223 9.66 -3.74 -28.90
C ILE A 223 8.24 -4.12 -28.45
N ILE A 224 7.71 -3.47 -27.40
CA ILE A 224 6.34 -3.73 -26.92
C ILE A 224 5.34 -3.38 -28.03
N ASP A 225 5.51 -2.25 -28.70
CA ASP A 225 4.62 -1.83 -29.76
C ASP A 225 4.57 -2.82 -30.92
N GLU A 226 5.74 -3.33 -31.33
CA GLU A 226 5.90 -4.35 -32.37
C GLU A 226 5.25 -5.68 -31.96
N LEU A 227 5.67 -6.25 -30.83
CA LEU A 227 5.25 -7.58 -30.40
C LEU A 227 3.75 -7.64 -30.04
N TYR A 228 3.19 -6.55 -29.50
CA TYR A 228 1.78 -6.46 -29.13
C TYR A 228 0.91 -5.81 -30.21
N THR A 229 1.36 -5.70 -31.47
CA THR A 229 0.58 -5.04 -32.56
C THR A 229 -0.86 -5.54 -32.67
N ASN A 230 -1.09 -6.85 -32.46
CA ASN A 230 -2.40 -7.49 -32.60
C ASN A 230 -3.13 -7.71 -31.26
N PHE A 231 -2.63 -7.14 -30.16
CA PHE A 231 -3.18 -7.35 -28.81
C PHE A 231 -3.67 -6.03 -28.22
N GLN A 232 -4.89 -6.05 -27.66
CA GLN A 232 -5.50 -4.89 -27.02
C GLN A 232 -6.16 -5.30 -25.68
N PRO A 233 -6.02 -4.49 -24.61
CA PRO A 233 -5.10 -3.35 -24.51
C PRO A 233 -3.62 -3.81 -24.55
N LYS A 234 -2.72 -2.95 -25.03
CA LYS A 234 -1.27 -3.19 -24.90
C LYS A 234 -0.84 -3.05 -23.44
N PRO A 235 0.18 -3.80 -22.98
CA PRO A 235 0.72 -3.62 -21.64
C PRO A 235 1.34 -2.23 -21.46
N ALA A 236 1.18 -1.65 -20.27
CA ALA A 236 1.84 -0.40 -19.92
C ALA A 236 3.34 -0.58 -19.69
N LEU A 237 4.14 0.45 -19.95
CA LEU A 237 5.56 0.50 -19.62
C LEU A 237 5.79 1.38 -18.39
N LEU A 238 6.37 0.78 -17.34
CA LEU A 238 6.64 1.41 -16.05
C LEU A 238 8.14 1.61 -15.83
N ALA A 239 8.51 2.70 -15.18
CA ALA A 239 9.89 3.03 -14.83
C ALA A 239 9.93 4.16 -13.79
N PRO A 240 11.04 4.40 -13.06
CA PRO A 240 12.26 3.62 -13.08
C PRO A 240 12.38 2.56 -11.98
N GLY A 241 11.33 2.34 -11.18
CA GLY A 241 11.36 1.38 -10.07
C GLY A 241 12.45 1.72 -9.05
N GLY A 242 12.59 3.01 -8.69
CA GLY A 242 13.67 3.48 -7.80
C GLY A 242 13.25 4.61 -6.87
N PHE A 243 14.18 5.13 -6.08
CA PHE A 243 13.86 6.25 -5.18
C PHE A 243 13.73 7.56 -5.97
N TYR A 244 12.74 8.38 -5.58
CA TYR A 244 12.47 9.64 -6.24
C TYR A 244 13.66 10.61 -6.12
N ASP A 245 14.24 10.96 -7.27
CA ASP A 245 15.21 12.03 -7.44
C ASP A 245 14.63 12.99 -8.48
N LYS A 246 14.32 14.22 -8.05
CA LYS A 246 13.59 15.18 -8.88
C LYS A 246 14.28 15.39 -10.23
N SER A 247 15.58 15.69 -10.23
CA SER A 247 16.32 15.97 -11.46
C SER A 247 16.34 14.78 -12.40
N TRP A 248 16.58 13.58 -11.86
CA TRP A 248 16.66 12.36 -12.65
C TRP A 248 15.28 11.98 -13.23
N PHE A 249 14.20 12.09 -12.44
CA PHE A 249 12.84 11.75 -12.88
C PHE A 249 12.30 12.74 -13.91
N GLU A 250 12.54 14.04 -13.73
CA GLU A 250 12.13 15.07 -14.71
C GLU A 250 12.90 14.89 -16.03
N GLN A 251 14.21 14.65 -15.96
CA GLN A 251 15.03 14.39 -17.14
C GLN A 251 14.66 13.07 -17.83
N LEU A 252 14.20 12.06 -17.09
CA LEU A 252 13.71 10.82 -17.69
C LEU A 252 12.50 11.08 -18.60
N LEU A 253 11.53 11.87 -18.13
CA LEU A 253 10.35 12.24 -18.91
C LEU A 253 10.74 13.03 -20.16
N GLU A 254 11.72 13.93 -20.05
CA GLU A 254 12.25 14.69 -21.18
C GLU A 254 12.92 13.80 -22.23
N VAL A 255 13.83 12.91 -21.81
CA VAL A 255 14.62 12.07 -22.72
C VAL A 255 13.76 10.97 -23.35
N SER A 256 12.86 10.34 -22.58
CA SER A 256 11.99 9.28 -23.11
C SER A 256 10.86 9.84 -23.97
N GLY A 257 10.38 11.05 -23.67
CA GLY A 257 9.35 11.72 -24.44
C GLY A 257 7.92 11.19 -24.19
N PRO A 258 6.92 11.76 -24.88
CA PRO A 258 5.53 11.50 -24.63
C PRO A 258 5.11 10.07 -24.96
N ARG A 259 4.31 9.46 -24.07
CA ARG A 259 3.69 8.14 -24.21
C ARG A 259 4.65 6.94 -24.21
N VAL A 260 5.92 7.13 -23.82
CA VAL A 260 6.85 6.00 -23.62
C VAL A 260 6.67 5.39 -22.23
N VAL A 261 6.70 6.20 -21.18
CA VAL A 261 6.46 5.73 -19.80
C VAL A 261 5.03 6.06 -19.39
N ASN A 262 4.22 5.04 -19.11
CA ASN A 262 2.83 5.19 -18.70
C ASN A 262 2.67 5.47 -17.21
N ALA A 263 3.59 4.97 -16.37
CA ALA A 263 3.66 5.37 -14.97
C ALA A 263 5.09 5.50 -14.48
N LEU A 264 5.33 6.57 -13.72
CA LEU A 264 6.53 6.75 -12.94
C LEU A 264 6.42 5.97 -11.63
N THR A 265 7.13 4.85 -11.54
CA THR A 265 7.21 4.03 -10.33
C THR A 265 8.33 4.51 -9.41
N HIS A 266 8.02 4.72 -8.13
CA HIS A 266 9.00 4.99 -7.11
C HIS A 266 8.92 4.05 -5.90
N HIS A 267 10.01 3.93 -5.16
CA HIS A 267 10.13 3.07 -3.98
C HIS A 267 10.08 3.86 -2.68
N ILE A 268 9.52 3.26 -1.62
CA ILE A 268 9.37 3.91 -0.31
C ILE A 268 9.79 2.98 0.84
N TYR A 269 10.80 3.42 1.60
CA TYR A 269 11.25 2.80 2.86
C TYR A 269 11.57 3.88 3.89
N ASN A 270 10.54 4.58 4.37
CA ASN A 270 10.64 5.79 5.18
C ASN A 270 10.73 5.55 6.70
N LEU A 271 10.74 4.30 7.18
CA LEU A 271 10.95 3.99 8.61
C LEU A 271 12.42 3.75 8.96
N GLY A 272 13.27 3.43 7.98
CA GLY A 272 14.69 3.14 8.17
C GLY A 272 15.03 1.66 8.03
N PRO A 273 16.16 1.19 8.59
CA PRO A 273 16.56 -0.21 8.47
C PRO A 273 15.72 -1.12 9.37
N GLY A 274 15.51 -2.38 8.94
CA GLY A 274 14.77 -3.38 9.72
C GLY A 274 15.35 -3.69 11.11
N ASN A 275 16.63 -3.39 11.39
CA ASN A 275 17.20 -3.56 12.72
C ASN A 275 17.12 -2.31 13.62
N ASP A 276 16.38 -1.28 13.22
CA ASP A 276 16.21 -0.09 14.07
C ASP A 276 15.29 -0.40 15.26
N HIS A 277 15.79 -0.14 16.48
CA HIS A 277 15.01 -0.36 17.70
C HIS A 277 13.88 0.67 17.91
N ASN A 278 13.85 1.74 17.12
CA ASN A 278 12.86 2.81 17.21
C ASN A 278 11.74 2.70 16.16
N LEU A 279 11.60 1.58 15.45
CA LEU A 279 10.58 1.45 14.40
C LEU A 279 9.16 1.75 14.92
N ILE A 280 8.77 1.18 16.07
CA ILE A 280 7.46 1.43 16.68
C ILE A 280 7.27 2.93 16.99
N ASN A 281 8.28 3.58 17.56
CA ASN A 281 8.20 5.02 17.88
C ASN A 281 8.01 5.86 16.61
N LYS A 282 8.67 5.50 15.50
CA LYS A 282 8.52 6.19 14.21
C LYS A 282 7.15 5.95 13.56
N ILE A 283 6.60 4.75 13.73
CA ILE A 283 5.28 4.39 13.21
C ILE A 283 4.17 5.16 13.94
N LEU A 284 4.33 5.40 15.24
CA LEU A 284 3.36 6.09 16.07
C LEU A 284 3.57 7.62 16.16
N ASP A 285 4.59 8.14 15.46
CA ASP A 285 4.90 9.57 15.43
C ASP A 285 4.31 10.24 14.17
N PRO A 286 3.26 11.07 14.30
CA PRO A 286 2.65 11.72 13.15
C PRO A 286 3.61 12.67 12.41
N ASP A 287 4.57 13.29 13.10
CA ASP A 287 5.55 14.18 12.47
C ASP A 287 6.55 13.38 11.64
N HIS A 288 6.93 12.18 12.10
CA HIS A 288 7.76 11.27 11.31
C HIS A 288 7.02 10.80 10.05
N LEU A 289 5.77 10.34 10.18
CA LEU A 289 4.96 9.88 9.05
C LEU A 289 4.74 10.98 8.00
N ASN A 290 4.56 12.24 8.43
CA ASN A 290 4.31 13.38 7.51
C ASN A 290 5.50 13.70 6.58
N LYS A 291 6.72 13.26 6.89
CA LYS A 291 7.93 13.60 6.10
C LYS A 291 7.83 13.16 4.64
N ILE A 292 7.18 12.03 4.36
CA ILE A 292 7.07 11.46 3.01
C ILE A 292 6.10 12.22 2.11
N SER A 293 5.19 13.02 2.66
CA SER A 293 4.21 13.82 1.90
C SER A 293 4.87 14.71 0.84
N ALA A 294 6.06 15.24 1.14
CA ALA A 294 6.83 16.05 0.21
C ALA A 294 7.25 15.26 -1.03
N THR A 295 7.61 13.98 -0.88
CA THR A 295 7.98 13.10 -2.00
C THR A 295 6.79 12.87 -2.92
N PHE A 296 5.63 12.51 -2.36
CA PHE A 296 4.41 12.30 -3.14
C PHE A 296 3.98 13.58 -3.89
N ARG A 297 3.93 14.71 -3.18
CA ARG A 297 3.60 16.00 -3.77
C ARG A 297 4.57 16.38 -4.89
N ASN A 298 5.87 16.24 -4.67
CA ASN A 298 6.88 16.63 -5.64
C ASN A 298 6.84 15.75 -6.89
N LEU A 299 6.63 14.42 -6.74
CA LEU A 299 6.47 13.53 -7.89
C LEU A 299 5.22 13.90 -8.70
N SER A 300 4.09 14.13 -8.03
CA SER A 300 2.85 14.58 -8.67
C SER A 300 3.05 15.87 -9.47
N LEU A 301 3.73 16.87 -8.89
CA LEU A 301 4.08 18.12 -9.58
C LEU A 301 5.02 17.90 -10.78
N SER A 302 6.04 17.06 -10.63
CA SER A 302 6.98 16.76 -11.72
C SER A 302 6.28 16.06 -12.90
N ILE A 303 5.30 15.18 -12.63
CA ILE A 303 4.44 14.58 -13.66
C ILE A 303 3.57 15.65 -14.33
N GLN A 304 2.85 16.46 -13.55
CA GLN A 304 1.97 17.50 -14.08
C GLN A 304 2.72 18.48 -15.01
N MET A 305 3.94 18.83 -14.65
CA MET A 305 4.75 19.79 -15.42
C MET A 305 5.47 19.16 -16.62
N ASN A 306 6.03 17.96 -16.48
CA ASN A 306 7.00 17.43 -17.45
C ASN A 306 6.52 16.17 -18.18
N GLY A 307 5.44 15.54 -17.71
CA GLY A 307 4.95 14.28 -18.28
C GLY A 307 3.49 13.98 -17.96
N PRO A 308 2.52 14.85 -18.34
CA PRO A 308 1.11 14.70 -17.99
C PRO A 308 0.43 13.46 -18.60
N TRP A 309 1.13 12.70 -19.44
CA TRP A 309 0.69 11.40 -19.97
C TRP A 309 1.00 10.23 -19.02
N ALA A 310 1.85 10.44 -18.01
CA ALA A 310 2.24 9.42 -17.05
C ALA A 310 1.46 9.57 -15.74
N SER A 311 1.37 8.48 -14.98
CA SER A 311 0.79 8.47 -13.63
C SER A 311 1.84 8.17 -12.55
N ALA A 312 1.58 8.52 -11.29
CA ALA A 312 2.47 8.20 -10.17
C ALA A 312 2.11 6.86 -9.55
N TRP A 313 3.08 5.96 -9.37
CA TRP A 313 2.88 4.66 -8.75
C TRP A 313 3.93 4.44 -7.64
N VAL A 314 3.51 3.87 -6.51
CA VAL A 314 4.43 3.24 -5.56
C VAL A 314 4.64 1.80 -6.04
N GLY A 315 5.78 1.56 -6.70
CA GLY A 315 6.13 0.25 -7.28
C GLY A 315 6.65 -0.76 -6.26
N GLU A 316 7.14 -0.28 -5.12
CA GLU A 316 7.64 -1.10 -4.01
C GLU A 316 7.68 -0.30 -2.71
N SER A 317 7.10 -0.84 -1.62
CA SER A 317 7.25 -0.24 -0.29
C SER A 317 7.06 -1.25 0.84
N GLY A 318 7.97 -1.25 1.81
CA GLY A 318 7.89 -2.12 2.99
C GLY A 318 8.14 -1.41 4.32
N GLY A 319 8.14 -0.07 4.32
CA GLY A 319 8.36 0.77 5.50
C GLY A 319 9.80 0.75 5.98
N ALA A 320 10.25 -0.40 6.50
CA ALA A 320 11.62 -0.66 6.89
C ALA A 320 12.37 -1.50 5.83
N TYR A 321 13.48 -0.98 5.31
CA TYR A 321 14.30 -1.69 4.33
C TYR A 321 15.11 -2.83 4.98
N ASN A 322 15.80 -3.64 4.16
CA ASN A 322 16.53 -4.83 4.62
C ASN A 322 15.65 -5.90 5.27
N SER A 323 14.53 -6.23 4.60
CA SER A 323 13.59 -7.30 4.95
C SER A 323 12.62 -6.99 6.09
N GLY A 324 12.40 -5.72 6.45
CA GLY A 324 11.46 -5.34 7.51
C GLY A 324 11.97 -5.60 8.92
N GLY A 325 11.31 -5.00 9.91
CA GLY A 325 11.65 -5.16 11.31
C GLY A 325 11.03 -6.43 11.92
N PRO A 326 11.82 -7.31 12.56
CA PRO A 326 11.27 -8.50 13.19
C PRO A 326 10.36 -8.12 14.37
N HIS A 327 9.19 -8.75 14.47
CA HIS A 327 8.18 -8.46 15.49
C HIS A 327 7.61 -7.05 15.43
N VAL A 328 7.75 -6.38 14.29
CA VAL A 328 7.23 -5.05 14.03
C VAL A 328 6.49 -5.08 12.70
N SER A 329 7.21 -5.33 11.60
CA SER A 329 6.65 -5.27 10.24
C SER A 329 5.67 -6.42 9.92
N ASP A 330 5.67 -7.49 10.71
CA ASP A 330 4.75 -8.63 10.61
C ASP A 330 3.58 -8.53 11.62
N THR A 331 3.46 -7.43 12.34
CA THR A 331 2.53 -7.29 13.48
C THR A 331 1.57 -6.11 13.31
N PHE A 332 0.57 -6.03 14.19
CA PHE A 332 -0.49 -5.03 14.12
C PHE A 332 0.03 -3.59 14.06
N VAL A 333 1.15 -3.29 14.72
CA VAL A 333 1.73 -1.94 14.73
C VAL A 333 2.07 -1.45 13.32
N ASP A 334 2.49 -2.30 12.39
CA ASP A 334 2.84 -1.86 11.03
C ASP A 334 1.61 -1.37 10.25
N SER A 335 0.40 -1.82 10.63
CA SER A 335 -0.85 -1.39 9.99
C SER A 335 -1.12 0.11 10.14
N PHE A 336 -0.62 0.74 11.21
CA PHE A 336 -0.70 2.21 11.34
C PHE A 336 0.07 2.90 10.22
N TRP A 337 1.32 2.48 9.98
CA TRP A 337 2.13 3.02 8.89
C TRP A 337 1.53 2.67 7.55
N TYR A 338 1.17 1.39 7.33
CA TYR A 338 0.76 0.94 6.02
C TYR A 338 -0.51 1.64 5.53
N LEU A 339 -1.57 1.68 6.35
CA LEU A 339 -2.82 2.37 6.00
C LEU A 339 -2.65 3.89 5.88
N ASP A 340 -1.77 4.47 6.70
CA ASP A 340 -1.41 5.89 6.57
C ASP A 340 -0.75 6.20 5.23
N GLN A 341 0.20 5.37 4.80
CA GLN A 341 0.90 5.56 3.53
C GLN A 341 -0.02 5.36 2.32
N LEU A 342 -0.97 4.42 2.40
CA LEU A 342 -2.02 4.25 1.38
C LEU A 342 -2.86 5.53 1.26
N GLY A 343 -3.37 6.05 2.38
CA GLY A 343 -4.13 7.30 2.40
C GLY A 343 -3.34 8.51 1.89
N MET A 344 -2.09 8.65 2.33
CA MET A 344 -1.25 9.77 1.93
C MET A 344 -0.88 9.73 0.45
N ALA A 345 -0.51 8.56 -0.09
CA ALA A 345 -0.19 8.41 -1.49
C ALA A 345 -1.41 8.70 -2.39
N ALA A 346 -2.59 8.17 -2.02
CA ALA A 346 -3.83 8.41 -2.75
C ALA A 346 -4.19 9.90 -2.83
N LYS A 347 -4.01 10.66 -1.72
CA LYS A 347 -4.25 12.11 -1.69
C LYS A 347 -3.39 12.91 -2.68
N TYR A 348 -2.24 12.38 -3.09
CA TYR A 348 -1.35 13.00 -4.08
C TYR A 348 -1.44 12.34 -5.46
N ASP A 349 -2.60 11.75 -5.77
CA ASP A 349 -2.93 11.18 -7.08
C ASP A 349 -2.03 10.00 -7.50
N THR A 350 -1.51 9.25 -6.51
CA THR A 350 -0.83 7.97 -6.76
C THR A 350 -1.85 6.90 -7.12
N LYS A 351 -1.68 6.25 -8.27
CA LYS A 351 -2.67 5.32 -8.82
C LYS A 351 -2.55 3.89 -8.30
N VAL A 352 -1.36 3.46 -7.88
CA VAL A 352 -1.11 2.09 -7.39
C VAL A 352 -0.11 2.14 -6.24
N TYR A 353 -0.29 1.26 -5.26
CA TYR A 353 0.61 1.08 -4.13
C TYR A 353 0.97 -0.39 -3.91
N CYS A 354 2.21 -0.76 -4.24
CA CYS A 354 2.73 -2.12 -4.10
C CYS A 354 3.44 -2.33 -2.76
N ARG A 355 2.85 -3.15 -1.88
CA ARG A 355 3.48 -3.63 -0.65
C ARG A 355 4.57 -4.66 -0.97
N GLN A 356 5.77 -4.36 -0.54
CA GLN A 356 6.85 -5.32 -0.36
C GLN A 356 6.60 -6.06 0.96
N THR A 357 6.16 -7.32 0.95
CA THR A 357 5.85 -8.24 -0.18
C THR A 357 4.50 -8.93 0.04
N LEU A 358 4.00 -9.66 -0.96
CA LEU A 358 2.95 -10.66 -0.74
C LEU A 358 3.42 -11.72 0.28
N ILE A 359 4.65 -12.22 0.11
CA ILE A 359 5.25 -13.24 0.98
C ILE A 359 6.77 -13.11 0.97
N GLY A 360 7.41 -13.33 2.12
CA GLY A 360 8.87 -13.24 2.29
C GLY A 360 9.32 -11.93 2.95
N GLY A 361 10.36 -12.00 3.78
CA GLY A 361 10.72 -10.87 4.64
C GLY A 361 9.77 -10.75 5.85
N ASN A 362 10.15 -9.91 6.81
CA ASN A 362 9.33 -9.64 8.00
C ASN A 362 8.13 -8.72 7.67
N TYR A 363 8.10 -8.06 6.52
CA TYR A 363 7.00 -7.20 6.06
C TYR A 363 5.98 -7.93 5.16
N GLY A 364 6.12 -9.26 5.01
CA GLY A 364 5.28 -10.03 4.09
C GLY A 364 3.83 -9.99 4.54
N LEU A 365 2.89 -9.77 3.62
CA LEU A 365 1.46 -9.86 3.90
C LEU A 365 1.08 -11.26 4.37
N LEU A 366 1.77 -12.29 3.87
CA LEU A 366 1.66 -13.67 4.33
C LEU A 366 2.93 -14.10 5.07
N ASN A 367 2.75 -14.89 6.11
CA ASN A 367 3.86 -15.54 6.79
C ASN A 367 4.62 -16.47 5.83
N ALA A 368 5.94 -16.30 5.72
CA ALA A 368 6.78 -17.01 4.77
C ALA A 368 6.89 -18.54 4.98
N SER A 369 6.43 -19.06 6.13
CA SER A 369 6.46 -20.49 6.45
C SER A 369 5.09 -21.13 6.44
N THR A 370 4.07 -20.42 6.94
CA THR A 370 2.70 -20.99 7.10
C THR A 370 1.70 -20.48 6.08
N PHE A 371 2.03 -19.44 5.30
CA PHE A 371 1.13 -18.74 4.39
C PHE A 371 -0.09 -18.10 5.08
N ILE A 372 -0.12 -18.07 6.42
CA ILE A 372 -1.18 -17.42 7.18
C ILE A 372 -1.01 -15.90 7.03
N PRO A 373 -2.09 -15.15 6.74
CA PRO A 373 -2.04 -13.70 6.68
C PRO A 373 -1.56 -13.02 7.96
N ASN A 374 -0.63 -12.09 7.81
CA ASN A 374 -0.24 -11.13 8.85
C ASN A 374 -1.24 -9.96 8.90
N PRO A 375 -1.24 -9.14 9.97
CA PRO A 375 -2.21 -8.05 10.16
C PRO A 375 -2.38 -7.12 8.94
N ASP A 376 -1.28 -6.76 8.27
CA ASP A 376 -1.32 -5.87 7.10
C ASP A 376 -2.07 -6.44 5.89
N TYR A 377 -2.19 -7.76 5.78
CA TYR A 377 -3.02 -8.38 4.74
C TYR A 377 -4.49 -7.99 4.93
N TYR A 378 -5.00 -8.05 6.16
CA TYR A 378 -6.37 -7.70 6.47
C TYR A 378 -6.61 -6.19 6.34
N SER A 379 -5.62 -5.36 6.70
CA SER A 379 -5.63 -3.91 6.45
C SER A 379 -5.76 -3.60 4.95
N ALA A 380 -4.94 -4.22 4.11
CA ALA A 380 -5.03 -4.10 2.65
C ALA A 380 -6.37 -4.62 2.10
N LEU A 381 -6.87 -5.73 2.60
CA LEU A 381 -8.13 -6.32 2.13
C LEU A 381 -9.34 -5.46 2.49
N LEU A 382 -9.39 -4.89 3.70
CA LEU A 382 -10.41 -3.91 4.08
C LEU A 382 -10.36 -2.66 3.21
N TRP A 383 -9.16 -2.11 2.98
CA TRP A 383 -9.00 -1.01 2.05
C TRP A 383 -9.56 -1.39 0.68
N HIS A 384 -9.13 -2.53 0.14
CA HIS A 384 -9.56 -3.01 -1.16
C HIS A 384 -11.08 -3.20 -1.25
N GLN A 385 -11.75 -3.62 -0.19
CA GLN A 385 -13.21 -3.84 -0.20
C GLN A 385 -14.02 -2.56 0.01
N LEU A 386 -13.50 -1.57 0.73
CA LEU A 386 -14.28 -0.44 1.23
C LEU A 386 -13.95 0.91 0.57
N MET A 387 -12.67 1.15 0.24
CA MET A 387 -12.19 2.42 -0.31
C MET A 387 -12.25 2.39 -1.84
N GLY A 388 -13.11 3.22 -2.43
CA GLY A 388 -13.25 3.36 -3.88
C GLY A 388 -12.21 4.29 -4.49
N LYS A 389 -12.29 4.51 -5.80
CA LYS A 389 -11.29 5.27 -6.55
C LYS A 389 -11.24 6.76 -6.24
N GLY A 390 -12.41 7.38 -6.08
CA GLY A 390 -12.52 8.81 -5.86
C GLY A 390 -12.01 9.21 -4.48
N VAL A 391 -10.89 9.93 -4.43
CA VAL A 391 -10.30 10.44 -3.18
C VAL A 391 -10.98 11.75 -2.82
N LEU A 392 -11.45 11.88 -1.58
CA LEU A 392 -12.12 13.07 -1.06
C LEU A 392 -11.21 13.83 -0.11
N ASP A 393 -11.34 15.15 -0.06
CA ASP A 393 -10.61 15.93 0.95
C ASP A 393 -11.32 15.86 2.30
N VAL A 394 -10.50 15.84 3.36
CA VAL A 394 -10.97 15.84 4.75
C VAL A 394 -10.26 16.97 5.48
N LEU A 395 -11.03 17.97 5.88
CA LEU A 395 -10.56 18.99 6.80
C LEU A 395 -10.73 18.48 8.23
N SER A 396 -9.62 18.25 8.91
CA SER A 396 -9.59 17.82 10.31
C SER A 396 -9.27 19.00 11.23
N HIS A 397 -10.12 19.23 12.24
CA HIS A 397 -9.89 20.15 13.34
C HIS A 397 -9.61 19.37 14.64
N GLY A 398 -8.73 18.38 14.58
CA GLY A 398 -8.36 17.52 15.71
C GLY A 398 -6.85 17.38 15.88
N SER A 399 -6.45 16.59 16.87
CA SER A 399 -5.04 16.24 17.13
C SER A 399 -4.37 15.58 15.91
N PRO A 400 -3.07 15.85 15.64
CA PRO A 400 -2.33 15.17 14.58
C PRO A 400 -2.18 13.66 14.80
N TYR A 401 -2.43 13.17 16.01
CA TYR A 401 -2.48 11.74 16.33
C TYR A 401 -3.74 11.05 15.80
N LEU A 402 -4.78 11.80 15.39
CA LEU A 402 -5.94 11.26 14.68
C LEU A 402 -5.80 11.54 13.18
N ARG A 403 -5.39 10.53 12.44
CA ARG A 403 -5.15 10.63 11.00
C ARG A 403 -6.38 10.15 10.23
N THR A 404 -6.75 10.85 9.16
CA THR A 404 -8.06 10.70 8.53
C THR A 404 -7.98 10.75 7.01
N TYR A 405 -8.63 9.80 6.35
CA TYR A 405 -8.70 9.72 4.89
C TYR A 405 -10.11 9.35 4.46
N ALA A 406 -10.64 9.97 3.41
CA ALA A 406 -11.97 9.67 2.89
C ALA A 406 -11.94 9.39 1.40
N HIS A 407 -12.69 8.38 0.98
CA HIS A 407 -12.89 8.03 -0.42
C HIS A 407 -14.38 7.86 -0.68
N CYS A 408 -14.79 7.97 -1.93
CA CYS A 408 -16.04 7.40 -2.38
C CYS A 408 -16.06 5.91 -2.04
N SER A 409 -17.21 5.37 -1.64
CA SER A 409 -17.32 3.95 -1.31
C SER A 409 -17.13 3.08 -2.56
N LYS A 410 -16.42 1.96 -2.42
CA LYS A 410 -16.19 1.04 -3.54
C LYS A 410 -17.47 0.28 -3.91
N GLU A 411 -17.73 0.16 -5.22
CA GLU A 411 -18.84 -0.63 -5.80
C GLU A 411 -20.27 -0.24 -5.32
N ARG A 412 -20.42 0.86 -4.56
CA ARG A 412 -21.73 1.35 -4.08
C ARG A 412 -21.70 2.85 -3.81
N ALA A 413 -22.86 3.49 -3.88
CA ALA A 413 -23.00 4.90 -3.49
C ALA A 413 -22.71 5.09 -2.00
N GLY A 414 -21.90 6.10 -1.67
CA GLY A 414 -21.54 6.42 -0.30
C GLY A 414 -20.14 7.00 -0.16
N VAL A 415 -19.77 7.25 1.08
CA VAL A 415 -18.43 7.69 1.48
C VAL A 415 -17.86 6.70 2.50
N THR A 416 -16.60 6.32 2.31
CA THR A 416 -15.84 5.52 3.27
C THR A 416 -14.77 6.40 3.91
N LEU A 417 -14.73 6.42 5.24
CA LEU A 417 -13.78 7.16 6.06
C LEU A 417 -12.85 6.16 6.78
N LEU A 418 -11.55 6.41 6.73
CA LEU A 418 -10.52 5.73 7.51
C LEU A 418 -10.06 6.68 8.62
N LEU A 419 -10.08 6.19 9.86
CA LEU A 419 -9.58 6.85 11.06
C LEU A 419 -8.44 6.02 11.65
N ILE A 420 -7.31 6.65 11.94
CA ILE A 420 -6.14 6.01 12.54
C ILE A 420 -5.79 6.80 13.80
N ASN A 421 -5.93 6.18 14.98
CA ASN A 421 -5.55 6.78 16.25
C ASN A 421 -4.17 6.29 16.68
N LEU A 422 -3.18 7.17 16.61
CA LEU A 422 -1.80 6.93 17.05
C LEU A 422 -1.57 7.27 18.53
N SER A 423 -2.52 7.92 19.19
CA SER A 423 -2.39 8.25 20.62
C SER A 423 -2.51 6.99 21.47
N ASN A 424 -1.64 6.86 22.47
CA ASN A 424 -1.65 5.77 23.44
C ASN A 424 -2.54 6.04 24.67
N GLN A 425 -3.07 7.25 24.81
CA GLN A 425 -3.84 7.68 25.98
C GLN A 425 -5.21 8.23 25.61
N THR A 426 -5.37 8.75 24.40
CA THR A 426 -6.56 9.52 24.01
C THR A 426 -7.56 8.67 23.24
N THR A 427 -8.80 8.61 23.74
CA THR A 427 -9.96 8.23 22.94
C THR A 427 -10.48 9.48 22.24
N PHE A 428 -10.62 9.43 20.92
CA PHE A 428 -11.24 10.54 20.18
C PHE A 428 -12.73 10.31 19.98
N ASN A 429 -13.53 11.32 20.29
CA ASN A 429 -14.93 11.44 19.91
C ASN A 429 -15.01 12.28 18.63
N VAL A 430 -15.55 11.71 17.56
CA VAL A 430 -15.42 12.24 16.20
C VAL A 430 -16.78 12.72 15.68
N ASP A 431 -16.90 14.03 15.45
CA ASP A 431 -18.03 14.64 14.73
C ASP A 431 -17.71 14.72 13.24
N VAL A 432 -18.42 13.96 12.41
CA VAL A 432 -18.23 13.94 10.96
C VAL A 432 -19.34 14.75 10.29
N LYS A 433 -18.93 15.77 9.52
CA LYS A 433 -19.82 16.53 8.65
C LYS A 433 -19.42 16.31 7.20
N CYS A 434 -20.40 16.28 6.32
CA CYS A 434 -20.16 16.16 4.90
C CYS A 434 -20.78 17.36 4.20
N THR A 435 -19.99 18.12 3.44
CA THR A 435 -20.51 19.26 2.70
C THR A 435 -20.87 18.83 1.29
N SER A 436 -22.14 19.07 0.89
CA SER A 436 -22.59 18.93 -0.49
C SER A 436 -23.43 20.14 -0.90
N ASN A 437 -23.29 20.60 -2.15
CA ASN A 437 -24.03 21.74 -2.69
C ASN A 437 -25.56 21.57 -2.69
N THR A 438 -26.08 20.37 -2.48
CA THR A 438 -27.51 20.12 -2.22
C THR A 438 -28.01 20.75 -0.91
N GLU A 439 -27.15 21.04 0.07
CA GLU A 439 -27.55 21.76 1.29
C GLU A 439 -27.79 23.28 1.07
N LEU A 440 -27.24 23.86 -0.01
CA LEU A 440 -27.32 25.30 -0.27
C LEU A 440 -28.62 25.72 -0.98
N HIS A 441 -29.20 24.86 -1.82
CA HIS A 441 -30.44 25.18 -2.52
C HIS A 441 -31.72 25.04 -1.68
N LEU A 442 -31.67 24.36 -0.53
CA LEU A 442 -32.80 24.27 0.40
C LEU A 442 -32.92 25.50 1.34
N LYS A 443 -31.88 26.33 1.43
CA LYS A 443 -31.88 27.53 2.29
C LYS A 443 -32.51 28.77 1.64
N GLU A 444 -32.65 28.81 0.32
CA GLU A 444 -33.25 29.98 -0.36
C GLU A 444 -34.78 29.89 -0.50
N SER A 445 -35.41 28.75 -0.19
CA SER A 445 -36.87 28.59 -0.32
C SER A 445 -37.65 28.66 1.01
N ILE A 446 -36.97 28.83 2.15
CA ILE A 446 -37.62 28.87 3.48
C ILE A 446 -37.10 30.05 4.29
N ASP A 447 -37.29 31.28 3.81
CA ASP A 447 -37.21 32.44 4.70
C ASP A 447 -38.21 33.55 4.34
N THR A 448 -39.49 33.24 4.52
CA THR A 448 -40.48 34.25 4.93
C THR A 448 -41.52 33.59 5.83
N ARG A 449 -41.24 33.48 7.15
CA ARG A 449 -42.19 33.82 8.24
C ARG A 449 -41.67 33.41 9.62
N LYS A 450 -41.45 34.46 10.43
CA LYS A 450 -41.73 34.61 11.87
C LYS A 450 -40.69 34.08 12.89
N LYS A 451 -40.11 35.11 13.55
CA LYS A 451 -39.53 35.20 14.89
C LYS A 451 -40.25 34.35 15.96
N SER A 452 -39.48 33.74 16.87
CA SER A 452 -39.55 33.97 18.34
C SER A 452 -38.87 32.85 19.18
N PHE A 453 -37.94 33.30 20.05
CA PHE A 453 -37.58 32.76 21.38
C PHE A 453 -36.75 31.48 21.58
N THR A 454 -36.03 31.56 22.70
CA THR A 454 -34.86 30.83 23.23
C THR A 454 -35.14 29.42 23.75
N HIS A 455 -34.22 28.47 23.50
CA HIS A 455 -33.55 27.65 24.53
C HIS A 455 -32.49 26.73 23.90
N SER A 456 -31.42 26.50 24.66
CA SER A 456 -30.35 25.50 24.45
C SER A 456 -30.86 24.19 23.81
N LEU A 457 -30.32 23.82 22.65
CA LEU A 457 -30.49 22.49 22.06
C LEU A 457 -29.18 22.02 21.43
N LYS A 458 -28.70 20.86 21.90
CA LYS A 458 -27.62 20.07 21.31
C LYS A 458 -27.83 19.99 19.78
N ARG A 459 -26.92 20.57 19.01
CA ARG A 459 -27.02 20.61 17.55
C ARG A 459 -26.41 19.34 16.97
N SER A 460 -27.18 18.26 17.04
CA SER A 460 -27.01 17.06 16.24
C SER A 460 -27.19 17.42 14.76
N ILE A 461 -26.13 17.21 13.98
CA ILE A 461 -26.12 16.65 12.63
C ILE A 461 -27.31 17.05 11.69
N SER A 462 -27.03 17.80 10.63
CA SER A 462 -27.92 17.92 9.47
C SER A 462 -27.49 16.95 8.37
N TRP A 463 -28.03 15.72 8.35
CA TRP A 463 -27.99 14.83 7.19
C TRP A 463 -29.36 14.91 6.49
N VAL A 464 -29.42 15.45 5.28
CA VAL A 464 -30.67 15.41 4.48
C VAL A 464 -30.34 14.79 3.12
N GLY A 465 -30.67 13.50 2.98
CA GLY A 465 -30.76 12.82 1.69
C GLY A 465 -32.15 13.04 1.09
N ASP A 466 -32.22 13.22 -0.22
CA ASP A 466 -33.49 13.32 -0.94
C ASP A 466 -34.24 11.97 -0.95
N LYS A 467 -35.54 12.06 -0.62
CA LYS A 467 -36.61 11.04 -0.61
C LYS A 467 -36.80 10.24 0.67
N ALA A 468 -37.90 10.59 1.33
CA ALA A 468 -38.50 9.94 2.47
C ALA A 468 -38.94 8.50 2.17
N SER A 469 -38.30 7.56 2.85
CA SER A 469 -38.92 6.35 3.41
C SER A 469 -38.21 6.06 4.72
N GLU A 470 -38.94 5.63 5.75
CA GLU A 470 -38.50 5.42 7.14
C GLU A 470 -37.48 4.27 7.31
N GLU A 471 -36.42 4.23 6.50
CA GLU A 471 -35.27 3.36 6.76
C GLU A 471 -34.37 4.04 7.79
N ARG A 472 -34.11 3.36 8.91
CA ARG A 472 -33.10 3.81 9.88
C ARG A 472 -31.75 3.87 9.16
N PHE A 473 -31.27 5.08 8.88
CA PHE A 473 -29.93 5.29 8.33
C PHE A 473 -28.90 4.70 9.30
N PHE A 474 -28.16 3.71 8.83
CA PHE A 474 -27.06 3.10 9.57
C PHE A 474 -25.75 3.42 8.87
N ARG A 475 -24.68 3.48 9.67
CA ARG A 475 -23.31 3.39 9.18
C ARG A 475 -22.73 2.04 9.54
N GLU A 476 -21.75 1.60 8.76
CA GLU A 476 -21.03 0.35 8.97
C GLU A 476 -19.66 0.68 9.56
N GLU A 477 -19.31 0.09 10.70
CA GLU A 477 -18.01 0.29 11.36
C GLU A 477 -17.19 -1.00 11.35
N TYR A 478 -15.91 -0.86 11.03
CA TYR A 478 -14.89 -1.91 11.02
C TYR A 478 -13.74 -1.44 11.92
N HIS A 479 -13.73 -1.90 13.17
CA HIS A 479 -12.74 -1.52 14.17
C HIS A 479 -11.63 -2.56 14.24
N LEU A 480 -10.42 -2.16 13.89
CA LEU A 480 -9.22 -2.98 13.94
C LEU A 480 -8.46 -2.70 15.24
N THR A 481 -8.19 -3.76 15.99
CA THR A 481 -7.39 -3.72 17.22
C THR A 481 -6.45 -4.93 17.26
N PRO A 482 -5.34 -4.86 18.00
CA PRO A 482 -4.52 -6.04 18.22
C PRO A 482 -5.18 -6.98 19.22
N GLU A 483 -4.85 -8.27 19.13
CA GLU A 483 -5.18 -9.22 20.20
C GLU A 483 -4.49 -8.83 21.52
N ALA A 484 -5.25 -8.90 22.62
CA ALA A 484 -4.78 -8.60 23.97
C ALA A 484 -4.11 -7.22 24.13
N GLU A 485 -4.52 -6.23 23.34
CA GLU A 485 -3.97 -4.86 23.35
C GLU A 485 -2.46 -4.80 23.04
N ASN A 486 -1.87 -5.88 22.51
CA ASN A 486 -0.46 -5.97 22.19
C ASN A 486 -0.19 -5.52 20.74
N LEU A 487 0.37 -4.33 20.54
CA LEU A 487 0.68 -3.82 19.20
C LEU A 487 1.61 -4.73 18.38
N GLN A 488 2.43 -5.56 19.03
CA GLN A 488 3.30 -6.53 18.37
C GLN A 488 2.61 -7.90 18.17
N SER A 489 1.29 -7.97 18.30
CA SER A 489 0.54 -9.18 17.97
C SER A 489 0.48 -9.41 16.47
N THR A 490 0.66 -10.67 16.06
CA THR A 490 0.39 -11.12 14.68
C THR A 490 -1.08 -11.45 14.46
N THR A 491 -1.92 -11.40 15.50
CA THR A 491 -3.37 -11.58 15.42
C THR A 491 -4.06 -10.22 15.43
N MET A 492 -4.77 -9.92 14.35
CA MET A 492 -5.65 -8.76 14.24
C MET A 492 -7.09 -9.14 14.62
N LEU A 493 -7.75 -8.27 15.38
CA LEU A 493 -9.18 -8.36 15.66
C LEU A 493 -9.94 -7.40 14.74
N LEU A 494 -11.08 -7.85 14.19
CA LEU A 494 -12.09 -7.00 13.57
C LEU A 494 -13.32 -6.99 14.47
N ASN A 495 -13.70 -5.80 14.95
CA ASN A 495 -14.86 -5.61 15.83
C ASN A 495 -14.80 -6.53 17.08
N GLY A 496 -13.59 -6.77 17.60
CA GLY A 496 -13.34 -7.64 18.75
C GLY A 496 -13.23 -9.13 18.45
N GLN A 497 -13.36 -9.56 17.19
CA GLN A 497 -13.24 -10.97 16.79
C GLN A 497 -11.92 -11.20 16.04
N ALA A 498 -11.19 -12.27 16.38
CA ALA A 498 -9.92 -12.59 15.73
C ALA A 498 -10.13 -12.96 14.26
N LEU A 499 -9.35 -12.33 13.38
CA LEU A 499 -9.31 -12.66 11.96
C LEU A 499 -8.36 -13.87 11.77
N GLN A 500 -8.96 -15.00 11.47
CA GLN A 500 -8.26 -16.26 11.22
C GLN A 500 -8.83 -16.93 9.99
N LEU A 501 -7.98 -17.65 9.26
CA LEU A 501 -8.44 -18.49 8.16
C LEU A 501 -9.42 -19.54 8.68
N THR A 502 -10.36 -19.96 7.83
CA THR A 502 -11.20 -21.13 8.11
C THR A 502 -10.34 -22.40 8.15
N GLU A 503 -10.88 -23.51 8.63
CA GLU A 503 -10.20 -24.82 8.60
C GLU A 503 -9.76 -25.23 7.18
N ARG A 504 -10.40 -24.69 6.13
CA ARG A 504 -10.08 -24.94 4.73
C ARG A 504 -9.07 -23.94 4.15
N GLY A 505 -8.64 -22.96 4.94
CA GLY A 505 -7.72 -21.90 4.50
C GLY A 505 -8.40 -20.72 3.82
N ASP A 506 -9.72 -20.59 3.92
CA ASP A 506 -10.44 -19.47 3.32
C ASP A 506 -10.26 -18.21 4.18
N VAL A 507 -10.12 -17.06 3.53
CA VAL A 507 -10.07 -15.77 4.21
C VAL A 507 -11.44 -15.49 4.84
N PRO A 508 -11.51 -15.10 6.13
CA PRO A 508 -12.78 -14.89 6.81
C PRO A 508 -13.54 -13.70 6.22
N SER A 509 -14.87 -13.72 6.33
CA SER A 509 -15.71 -12.58 5.95
C SER A 509 -15.45 -11.39 6.86
N LEU A 510 -15.10 -10.25 6.27
CA LEU A 510 -14.87 -8.99 6.98
C LEU A 510 -16.21 -8.27 7.19
N SER A 511 -16.89 -8.58 8.30
CA SER A 511 -18.26 -8.11 8.53
C SER A 511 -18.30 -6.84 9.40
N PRO A 512 -19.12 -5.83 9.04
CA PRO A 512 -19.24 -4.62 9.84
C PRO A 512 -20.11 -4.80 11.08
N VAL A 513 -19.93 -3.90 12.04
CA VAL A 513 -20.96 -3.58 13.04
C VAL A 513 -21.80 -2.42 12.52
N ARG A 514 -23.12 -2.59 12.45
CA ARG A 514 -24.03 -1.50 12.07
C ARG A 514 -24.34 -0.63 13.28
N ARG A 515 -24.19 0.68 13.12
CA ARG A 515 -24.51 1.69 14.14
C ARG A 515 -25.52 2.69 13.57
N ASP A 516 -26.39 3.22 14.42
CA ASP A 516 -27.27 4.32 14.05
C ASP A 516 -26.43 5.51 13.59
N ILE A 517 -26.81 6.17 12.48
CA ILE A 517 -26.04 7.27 11.90
C ILE A 517 -25.78 8.41 12.90
N ASN A 518 -26.69 8.62 13.87
CA ASN A 518 -26.60 9.70 14.87
C ASN A 518 -25.88 9.29 16.15
N SER A 519 -25.51 8.01 16.29
CA SER A 519 -24.74 7.56 17.45
C SER A 519 -23.33 8.16 17.45
N PRO A 520 -22.71 8.45 18.61
CA PRO A 520 -21.35 8.99 18.64
C PRO A 520 -20.35 8.07 17.94
N ILE A 521 -19.36 8.64 17.25
CA ILE A 521 -18.24 7.90 16.67
C ILE A 521 -17.07 8.05 17.64
N ASN A 522 -16.69 6.95 18.29
CA ASN A 522 -15.50 6.92 19.15
C ASN A 522 -14.42 6.06 18.51
N ILE A 523 -13.16 6.44 18.67
CA ILE A 523 -12.00 5.62 18.30
C ILE A 523 -11.05 5.51 19.50
N ALA A 524 -10.80 4.26 19.92
CA ALA A 524 -9.95 3.95 21.07
C ALA A 524 -8.47 4.29 20.79
N PRO A 525 -7.64 4.51 21.82
CA PRO A 525 -6.19 4.65 21.68
C PRO A 525 -5.61 3.50 20.87
N LEU A 526 -4.57 3.78 20.07
CA LEU A 526 -3.83 2.78 19.29
C LEU A 526 -4.73 1.79 18.55
N SER A 527 -5.67 2.33 17.77
CA SER A 527 -6.60 1.54 16.97
C SER A 527 -6.93 2.20 15.65
N ILE A 528 -7.49 1.42 14.72
CA ILE A 528 -7.82 1.86 13.37
C ILE A 528 -9.31 1.56 13.12
N LYS A 529 -10.03 2.47 12.47
CA LYS A 529 -11.44 2.27 12.15
C LYS A 529 -11.76 2.68 10.72
N PHE A 530 -12.37 1.79 9.95
CA PHE A 530 -13.08 2.15 8.72
C PHE A 530 -14.56 2.38 9.04
N ILE A 531 -15.16 3.40 8.44
CA ILE A 531 -16.56 3.75 8.59
C ILE A 531 -17.14 3.96 7.21
N VAL A 532 -18.19 3.21 6.86
CA VAL A 532 -18.93 3.42 5.61
C VAL A 532 -20.25 4.10 5.90
N PHE A 533 -20.51 5.17 5.15
CA PHE A 533 -21.76 5.90 5.10
C PHE A 533 -22.48 5.52 3.79
N PRO A 534 -23.28 4.43 3.79
CA PRO A 534 -23.93 3.94 2.58
C PRO A 534 -25.02 4.89 2.10
N ASN A 535 -25.33 4.82 0.81
CA ASN A 535 -26.41 5.58 0.16
C ASN A 535 -26.28 7.10 0.28
N PHE A 536 -25.08 7.59 0.60
CA PHE A 536 -24.81 9.02 0.61
C PHE A 536 -24.55 9.49 -0.82
N ASN A 537 -25.58 10.05 -1.46
CA ASN A 537 -25.53 10.52 -2.83
C ASN A 537 -24.80 11.87 -2.91
N THR A 538 -23.53 11.85 -3.29
CA THR A 538 -22.71 13.05 -3.39
C THR A 538 -22.26 13.29 -4.83
N PRO A 539 -22.20 14.54 -5.30
CA PRO A 539 -21.78 14.84 -6.66
C PRO A 539 -20.40 14.27 -7.01
N GLY A 540 -19.46 14.24 -6.05
CA GLY A 540 -18.11 13.71 -6.26
C GLY A 540 -18.03 12.18 -6.34
N CYS A 541 -19.06 11.45 -5.92
CA CYS A 541 -19.06 9.98 -5.86
C CYS A 541 -20.11 9.34 -6.77
N LYS A 542 -20.42 9.99 -7.89
CA LYS A 542 -21.34 9.49 -8.92
C LYS A 542 -20.63 8.74 -10.04
#